data_AF-A0A7X7PNI6-F1
#
_entry.id   AF-A0A7X7PNI6-F1
#
_cell.length_a   1.000
_cell.length_b   1.000
_cell.length_c   1.000
_cell.angle_alpha   90.00
_cell.angle_beta   90.00
_cell.angle_gamma   90.00
#
_symmetry.space_group_name_H-M   'P 1'
#
loop_
_entity.id
_entity.type
_entity.pdbx_description
1 polymer ?
#
loop_
_entity_poly.entity_id
_entity_poly.type
_entity_poly.pdbx_seq_one_letter_code
_entity_poly.pdbx_strand_id
1 'polypeptide(L)'
;MRVADLEHILDRLAPFALAEPWDNAGLQVGDREAAVSSVMIALDLTSAVLDEAVARGCDAVVTHHPLLFAPVRSLSESRPRERLLRRLVAAGINVISCHTNLDSCRGGIGDAVAEALGLREVEPLQPASAGWLKLVGFVPADTLDDVAAAVFAAGAGAIGEYTDCAFATDGQGWFTPGAGARPAVGRRGAAERTPEVRWETVVPRGRLAAVMRAYVRAHPYEEPAFDIYPVEDVLPRVGLGRVGQLDSGESVGDVAARLAGLLDLPALTFTGDSSRRIERLALVPGSGASMLDQARGRADAFITGDVSYHDAEKAEEADLALIVAPHGELEWLGMTRWAPALAAALSAEDVPALLSSAWRAPWTTVAAPTASAPLAAEETRVAVLRVDGGSRGNPGPSAIGVVLEDGQGVVLQEIGQAIGVATNNVAEYRALLAGLEAAQARGITDMAIYSDSELLVKQLRGEYRVKSETLRPLHEEATRRLVAFSHVTLEHTSRENNAAADCLVNQALDAALMDATVSPSGNSGLHHGEG
;
A
#
# COMPACT_ATOMS: atom_id res chain seq x y z
N MET A 1 36.47 -7.10 11.43
CA MET A 1 36.71 -7.12 9.97
C MET A 1 36.97 -5.71 9.44
N ARG A 2 37.23 -5.51 8.14
CA ARG A 2 37.30 -4.18 7.49
C ARG A 2 36.01 -3.84 6.75
N VAL A 3 35.86 -2.58 6.32
CA VAL A 3 34.74 -2.15 5.45
C VAL A 3 34.74 -2.91 4.12
N ALA A 4 35.91 -3.21 3.54
CA ALA A 4 36.00 -4.04 2.34
C ALA A 4 35.41 -5.45 2.54
N ASP A 5 35.60 -6.04 3.72
CA ASP A 5 35.03 -7.35 4.05
C ASP A 5 33.52 -7.27 4.20
N LEU A 6 33.00 -6.19 4.80
CA LEU A 6 31.56 -5.91 4.88
C LEU A 6 30.94 -5.74 3.48
N GLU A 7 31.58 -4.95 2.60
CA GLU A 7 31.16 -4.83 1.20
C GLU A 7 31.10 -6.22 0.52
N HIS A 8 32.11 -7.06 0.72
CA HIS A 8 32.12 -8.41 0.14
C HIS A 8 31.00 -9.31 0.70
N ILE A 9 30.74 -9.25 2.01
CA ILE A 9 29.63 -10.01 2.62
C ILE A 9 28.28 -9.56 2.04
N LEU A 10 28.08 -8.24 1.91
CA LEU A 10 26.87 -7.68 1.32
C LEU A 10 26.73 -8.07 -0.15
N ASP A 11 27.82 -8.04 -0.93
CA ASP A 11 27.82 -8.46 -2.34
C ASP A 11 27.46 -9.96 -2.51
N ARG A 12 27.81 -10.83 -1.55
CA ARG A 12 27.35 -12.23 -1.60
C ARG A 12 25.85 -12.39 -1.31
N LEU A 13 25.30 -11.57 -0.41
CA LEU A 13 23.88 -11.63 -0.02
C LEU A 13 22.97 -10.91 -1.03
N ALA A 14 23.44 -9.78 -1.54
CA ALA A 14 22.76 -8.92 -2.49
C ALA A 14 23.79 -8.38 -3.51
N PRO A 15 24.11 -9.16 -4.56
CA PRO A 15 25.17 -8.81 -5.51
C PRO A 15 24.96 -7.42 -6.12
N PHE A 16 25.93 -6.53 -5.97
CA PHE A 16 25.86 -5.16 -6.47
C PHE A 16 25.72 -5.12 -8.00
N ALA A 17 26.14 -6.17 -8.70
CA ALA A 17 25.93 -6.35 -10.14
C ALA A 17 24.44 -6.48 -10.55
N LEU A 18 23.54 -6.77 -9.61
CA LEU A 18 22.09 -6.80 -9.83
C LEU A 18 21.43 -5.43 -9.67
N ALA A 19 22.17 -4.39 -9.28
CA ALA A 19 21.63 -3.05 -9.20
C ALA A 19 21.24 -2.54 -10.59
N GLU A 20 20.16 -1.79 -10.67
CA GLU A 20 19.72 -1.13 -11.89
C GLU A 20 20.80 -0.16 -12.41
N PRO A 21 20.93 0.06 -13.73
CA PRO A 21 22.02 0.86 -14.29
C PRO A 21 22.06 2.33 -13.83
N TRP A 22 20.93 2.87 -13.36
CA TRP A 22 20.81 4.24 -12.85
C TRP A 22 21.07 4.34 -11.34
N ASP A 23 21.17 3.20 -10.65
CA ASP A 23 21.28 3.12 -9.21
C ASP A 23 22.70 3.49 -8.70
N ASN A 24 22.80 3.78 -7.40
CA ASN A 24 24.04 4.10 -6.71
C ASN A 24 24.22 3.23 -5.45
N ALA A 25 24.13 1.91 -5.59
CA ALA A 25 24.41 0.95 -4.52
C ALA A 25 25.94 0.80 -4.25
N GLY A 26 26.29 0.25 -3.10
CA GLY A 26 27.66 0.08 -2.63
C GLY A 26 28.10 1.15 -1.63
N LEU A 27 29.42 1.27 -1.42
CA LEU A 27 30.00 2.23 -0.47
C LEU A 27 29.68 3.68 -0.86
N GLN A 28 28.95 4.38 0.00
CA GLN A 28 28.53 5.76 -0.18
C GLN A 28 29.56 6.74 0.40
N VAL A 29 29.97 6.49 1.65
CA VAL A 29 30.89 7.34 2.43
C VAL A 29 31.70 6.42 3.34
N GLY A 30 33.02 6.50 3.31
CA GLY A 30 33.86 5.71 4.20
C GLY A 30 35.24 5.42 3.63
N ASP A 31 35.96 4.55 4.33
CA ASP A 31 37.26 4.01 3.93
C ASP A 31 37.22 2.49 3.97
N ARG A 32 37.55 1.83 2.86
CA ARG A 32 37.56 0.37 2.72
C ARG A 32 38.49 -0.33 3.70
N GLU A 33 39.55 0.35 4.13
CA GLU A 33 40.51 -0.18 5.10
C GLU A 33 40.11 0.06 6.56
N ALA A 34 39.06 0.84 6.82
CA ALA A 34 38.59 1.11 8.17
C ALA A 34 38.10 -0.18 8.85
N ALA A 35 38.38 -0.30 10.14
CA ALA A 35 37.92 -1.42 10.95
C ALA A 35 36.41 -1.30 11.22
N VAL A 36 35.72 -2.44 11.19
CA VAL A 36 34.31 -2.58 11.53
C VAL A 36 34.17 -3.60 12.65
N SER A 37 33.64 -3.14 13.78
CA SER A 37 33.32 -3.91 14.98
C SER A 37 31.83 -3.96 15.28
N SER A 38 31.02 -3.04 14.72
CA SER A 38 29.56 -3.10 14.79
C SER A 38 28.90 -2.43 13.57
N VAL A 39 27.78 -3.00 13.11
CA VAL A 39 27.00 -2.52 11.97
C VAL A 39 25.58 -2.18 12.40
N MET A 40 25.07 -1.02 11.97
CA MET A 40 23.65 -0.67 12.06
C MET A 40 22.94 -0.92 10.73
N ILE A 41 21.70 -1.40 10.76
CA ILE A 41 20.84 -1.59 9.60
C ILE A 41 19.68 -0.59 9.69
N ALA A 42 19.45 0.17 8.63
CA ALA A 42 18.34 1.13 8.53
C ALA A 42 17.78 1.15 7.11
N LEU A 43 16.56 1.65 6.89
CA LEU A 43 16.10 1.92 5.52
C LEU A 43 16.81 3.16 4.97
N ASP A 44 16.72 4.28 5.70
CA ASP A 44 17.36 5.56 5.39
C ASP A 44 18.34 5.96 6.49
N LEU A 45 19.46 6.58 6.10
CA LEU A 45 20.29 7.29 7.07
C LEU A 45 19.72 8.70 7.31
N THR A 46 18.97 8.86 8.40
CA THR A 46 18.51 10.16 8.89
C THR A 46 19.42 10.70 10.00
N SER A 47 19.19 11.94 10.45
CA SER A 47 19.91 12.47 11.62
C SER A 47 19.67 11.63 12.89
N ALA A 48 18.45 11.12 13.09
CA ALA A 48 18.11 10.29 14.24
C ALA A 48 18.79 8.92 14.18
N VAL A 49 18.86 8.31 12.99
CA VAL A 49 19.59 7.05 12.79
C VAL A 49 21.09 7.26 13.01
N LEU A 50 21.66 8.37 12.53
CA LEU A 50 23.06 8.70 12.82
C LEU A 50 23.32 8.89 14.31
N ASP A 51 22.43 9.59 15.02
CA ASP A 51 22.53 9.77 16.47
C ASP A 51 22.51 8.43 17.21
N GLU A 52 21.63 7.50 16.80
CA GLU A 52 21.57 6.15 17.33
C GLU A 52 22.86 5.37 17.04
N ALA A 53 23.38 5.41 15.81
CA ALA A 53 24.61 4.73 15.42
C ALA A 53 25.82 5.20 16.25
N VAL A 54 25.96 6.51 16.45
CA VAL A 54 27.01 7.09 17.31
C VAL A 54 26.84 6.64 18.75
N ALA A 55 25.62 6.72 19.30
CA ALA A 55 25.34 6.34 20.68
C ALA A 55 25.59 4.84 20.95
N ARG A 56 25.38 4.00 19.95
CA ARG A 56 25.60 2.54 20.00
C ARG A 56 27.03 2.13 19.63
N GLY A 57 27.88 3.07 19.23
CA GLY A 57 29.26 2.79 18.85
C GLY A 57 29.37 1.96 17.57
N CYS A 58 28.47 2.16 16.61
CA CYS A 58 28.55 1.49 15.31
C CYS A 58 29.62 2.14 14.43
N ASP A 59 30.38 1.33 13.70
CA ASP A 59 31.42 1.80 12.77
C ASP A 59 30.89 1.91 11.34
N ALA A 60 29.79 1.23 11.04
CA ALA A 60 29.14 1.27 9.74
C ALA A 60 27.60 1.26 9.85
N VAL A 61 26.94 1.86 8.87
CA VAL A 61 25.50 1.77 8.64
C VAL A 61 25.25 1.17 7.26
N VAL A 62 24.47 0.10 7.20
CA VAL A 62 23.93 -0.47 5.97
C VAL A 62 22.53 0.09 5.76
N THR A 63 22.32 0.76 4.64
CA THR A 63 21.01 1.31 4.25
C THR A 63 20.40 0.59 3.06
N HIS A 64 19.07 0.62 2.93
CA HIS A 64 18.42 0.28 1.67
C HIS A 64 18.59 1.45 0.68
N HIS A 65 18.12 2.63 1.07
CA HIS A 65 18.19 3.81 0.21
C HIS A 65 19.61 4.40 0.16
N PRO A 66 20.13 4.72 -1.05
CA PRO A 66 21.39 5.42 -1.21
C PRO A 66 21.36 6.81 -0.56
N LEU A 67 22.21 7.02 0.46
CA LEU A 67 22.43 8.35 1.03
C LEU A 67 22.86 9.35 -0.06
N LEU A 68 23.61 8.87 -1.05
CA LEU A 68 24.08 9.63 -2.18
C LEU A 68 23.33 9.36 -3.50
N PHE A 69 21.99 9.41 -3.48
CA PHE A 69 21.19 9.22 -4.70
C PHE A 69 21.49 10.24 -5.82
N ALA A 70 21.68 11.52 -5.46
CA ALA A 70 22.10 12.57 -6.39
C ALA A 70 23.48 13.13 -6.02
N PRO A 71 24.32 13.55 -7.01
CA PRO A 71 25.65 14.09 -6.75
C PRO A 71 25.64 15.27 -5.77
N VAL A 72 26.55 15.24 -4.78
CA VAL A 72 26.74 16.32 -3.81
C VAL A 72 27.67 17.37 -4.40
N ARG A 73 27.18 18.62 -4.49
CA ARG A 73 27.95 19.74 -5.08
C ARG A 73 28.81 20.50 -4.07
N SER A 74 28.51 20.39 -2.78
CA SER A 74 29.21 21.10 -1.69
C SER A 74 28.96 20.42 -0.34
N LEU A 75 29.81 20.71 0.66
CA LEU A 75 29.63 20.27 2.06
C LEU A 75 29.56 21.48 3.00
N SER A 76 28.39 22.11 3.06
CA SER A 76 28.10 23.31 3.85
C SER A 76 27.10 23.04 4.97
N GLU A 77 27.17 23.86 6.03
CA GLU A 77 26.24 23.78 7.15
C GLU A 77 24.82 24.30 6.81
N SER A 78 24.62 24.91 5.63
CA SER A 78 23.34 25.53 5.28
C SER A 78 22.27 24.51 4.87
N ARG A 79 22.66 23.34 4.37
CA ARG A 79 21.75 22.33 3.83
C ARG A 79 21.67 21.08 4.71
N PRO A 80 20.45 20.55 5.01
CA PRO A 80 20.29 19.40 5.92
C PRO A 80 21.12 18.16 5.55
N ARG A 81 21.12 17.76 4.27
CA ARG A 81 21.88 16.59 3.80
C ARG A 81 23.40 16.79 3.93
N GLU A 82 23.88 18.00 3.64
CA GLU A 82 25.31 18.33 3.76
C GLU A 82 25.75 18.38 5.23
N ARG A 83 24.91 18.89 6.13
CA ARG A 83 25.12 18.80 7.59
C ARG A 83 25.20 17.35 8.04
N LEU A 84 24.28 16.50 7.60
CA LEU A 84 24.28 15.08 7.93
C LEU A 84 25.59 14.41 7.48
N LEU A 85 26.02 14.66 6.24
CA LEU A 85 27.28 14.12 5.70
C LEU A 85 28.50 14.59 6.49
N ARG A 86 28.56 15.88 6.87
CA ARG A 86 29.66 16.42 7.70
C ARG A 86 29.70 15.74 9.07
N ARG A 87 28.55 15.54 9.70
CA ARG A 87 28.43 14.84 10.98
C ARG A 87 28.82 13.37 10.87
N LEU A 88 28.38 12.68 9.82
CA LEU A 88 28.74 11.30 9.52
C LEU A 88 30.25 11.13 9.40
N VAL A 89 30.91 11.97 8.58
CA VAL A 89 32.35 11.95 8.39
C VAL A 89 33.09 12.27 9.69
N ALA A 90 32.62 13.27 10.45
CA ALA A 90 33.23 13.61 11.74
C ALA A 90 33.08 12.50 12.79
N ALA A 91 32.03 11.68 12.70
CA ALA A 91 31.84 10.52 13.56
C ALA A 91 32.67 9.29 13.13
N GLY A 92 33.30 9.31 11.95
CA GLY A 92 34.07 8.19 11.42
C GLY A 92 33.22 6.97 11.03
N ILE A 93 31.92 7.16 10.81
CA ILE A 93 30.98 6.09 10.47
C ILE A 93 30.93 5.91 8.96
N ASN A 94 31.02 4.65 8.51
CA ASN A 94 30.96 4.25 7.11
C ASN A 94 29.52 3.96 6.69
N VAL A 95 29.17 4.16 5.42
CA VAL A 95 27.83 3.91 4.89
C VAL A 95 27.91 3.11 3.60
N ILE A 96 27.24 1.96 3.57
CA ILE A 96 27.08 1.12 2.38
C ILE A 96 25.57 0.99 2.13
N SER A 97 25.15 1.14 0.87
CA SER A 97 23.74 1.01 0.51
C SER A 97 23.51 -0.22 -0.36
N CYS A 98 22.49 -1.02 -0.03
CA CYS A 98 22.00 -2.12 -0.84
C CYS A 98 20.57 -1.78 -1.25
N HIS A 99 20.40 -1.30 -2.48
CA HIS A 99 19.15 -0.71 -2.96
C HIS A 99 18.48 -1.66 -3.96
N THR A 100 18.49 -1.35 -5.26
CA THR A 100 17.83 -2.20 -6.27
C THR A 100 18.48 -3.59 -6.43
N ASN A 101 19.75 -3.73 -6.04
CA ASN A 101 20.39 -5.05 -5.94
C ASN A 101 19.73 -5.93 -4.88
N LEU A 102 19.31 -5.33 -3.76
CA LEU A 102 18.60 -6.03 -2.68
C LEU A 102 17.13 -6.27 -3.01
N ASP A 103 16.52 -5.42 -3.84
CA ASP A 103 15.19 -5.70 -4.43
C ASP A 103 15.23 -6.89 -5.39
N SER A 104 16.32 -6.99 -6.15
CA SER A 104 16.47 -7.95 -7.23
C SER A 104 16.97 -9.32 -6.78
N CYS A 105 17.79 -9.38 -5.73
CA CYS A 105 18.45 -10.63 -5.35
C CYS A 105 17.50 -11.65 -4.74
N ARG A 106 17.90 -12.91 -4.79
CA ARG A 106 17.21 -14.01 -4.11
C ARG A 106 17.42 -13.89 -2.61
N GLY A 107 16.35 -14.00 -1.84
CA GLY A 107 16.35 -13.77 -0.40
C GLY A 107 16.43 -12.30 -0.03
N GLY A 108 16.24 -11.39 -0.99
CA GLY A 108 16.19 -9.95 -0.77
C GLY A 108 14.85 -9.48 -0.19
N ILE A 109 14.62 -8.16 -0.16
CA ILE A 109 13.43 -7.62 0.53
C ILE A 109 12.11 -8.03 -0.14
N GLY A 110 12.08 -8.19 -1.46
CA GLY A 110 10.92 -8.68 -2.19
C GLY A 110 10.53 -10.11 -1.78
N ASP A 111 11.52 -11.00 -1.63
CA ASP A 111 11.28 -12.37 -1.14
C ASP A 111 10.82 -12.37 0.31
N ALA A 112 11.41 -11.51 1.15
CA ALA A 112 11.06 -11.40 2.56
C ALA A 112 9.62 -10.91 2.78
N VAL A 113 9.15 -9.96 1.95
CA VAL A 113 7.75 -9.51 1.95
C VAL A 113 6.83 -10.59 1.39
N ALA A 114 7.23 -11.28 0.33
CA ALA A 114 6.45 -12.39 -0.25
C ALA A 114 6.25 -13.53 0.76
N GLU A 115 7.29 -13.89 1.51
CA GLU A 115 7.24 -14.88 2.58
C GLU A 115 6.32 -14.42 3.73
N ALA A 116 6.41 -13.16 4.16
CA ALA A 116 5.53 -12.61 5.18
C ALA A 116 4.04 -12.62 4.76
N LEU A 117 3.78 -12.50 3.45
CA LEU A 117 2.46 -12.64 2.84
C LEU A 117 2.08 -14.09 2.52
N GLY A 118 2.92 -15.08 2.83
CA GLY A 118 2.61 -16.49 2.63
C GLY A 118 2.52 -16.91 1.16
N LEU A 119 3.21 -16.20 0.26
CA LEU A 119 3.24 -16.56 -1.15
C LEU A 119 4.07 -17.82 -1.38
N ARG A 120 3.57 -18.68 -2.27
CA ARG A 120 4.23 -19.91 -2.73
C ARG A 120 4.59 -19.79 -4.20
N GLU A 121 5.49 -20.65 -4.65
CA GLU A 121 5.96 -20.70 -6.05
C GLU A 121 6.40 -19.32 -6.55
N VAL A 122 7.10 -18.59 -5.68
CA VAL A 122 7.46 -17.20 -5.92
C VAL A 122 8.53 -17.10 -7.00
N GLU A 123 8.28 -16.27 -8.00
CA GLU A 123 9.21 -15.92 -9.07
C GLU A 123 9.35 -14.39 -9.21
N PRO A 124 10.43 -13.88 -9.84
CA PRO A 124 10.55 -12.46 -10.13
C PRO A 124 9.41 -11.95 -11.03
N LEU A 125 8.85 -10.78 -10.70
CA LEU A 125 7.86 -10.14 -11.55
C LEU A 125 8.51 -9.64 -12.85
N GLN A 126 9.67 -9.00 -12.75
CA GLN A 126 10.54 -8.67 -13.87
C GLN A 126 11.90 -9.32 -13.67
N PRO A 127 12.14 -10.48 -14.29
CA PRO A 127 13.42 -11.16 -14.20
C PRO A 127 14.58 -10.27 -14.66
N ALA A 128 15.70 -10.32 -13.94
CA ALA A 128 16.90 -9.60 -14.32
C ALA A 128 17.53 -10.24 -15.57
N SER A 129 18.11 -9.39 -16.41
CA SER A 129 18.98 -9.85 -17.48
C SER A 129 20.32 -10.27 -16.87
N ALA A 130 20.89 -11.42 -17.23
CA ALA A 130 22.26 -11.76 -16.83
C ALA A 130 23.32 -10.84 -17.47
N GLY A 131 22.88 -9.96 -18.38
CA GLY A 131 23.68 -9.04 -19.13
C GLY A 131 24.62 -9.73 -20.11
N TRP A 132 24.30 -10.90 -20.65
CA TRP A 132 25.19 -11.63 -21.55
C TRP A 132 24.89 -11.43 -23.03
N LEU A 133 25.96 -11.54 -23.80
CA LEU A 133 26.00 -11.70 -25.23
C LEU A 133 26.83 -12.94 -25.53
N LYS A 134 26.70 -13.49 -26.73
CA LYS A 134 27.62 -14.52 -27.22
C LYS A 134 28.55 -13.90 -28.25
N LEU A 135 29.85 -13.95 -27.99
CA LEU A 135 30.87 -13.72 -29.02
C LEU A 135 31.10 -15.04 -29.75
N VAL A 136 31.03 -15.01 -31.08
CA VAL A 136 31.47 -16.09 -31.96
C VAL A 136 32.57 -15.54 -32.84
N GLY A 137 33.78 -16.08 -32.70
CA GLY A 137 34.93 -15.78 -33.52
C GLY A 137 35.30 -16.94 -34.45
N PHE A 138 36.01 -16.63 -35.52
CA PHE A 138 36.52 -17.61 -36.49
C PHE A 138 38.04 -17.49 -36.55
N VAL A 139 38.74 -18.41 -35.90
CA VAL A 139 40.18 -18.27 -35.58
C VAL A 139 40.97 -19.45 -36.17
N PRO A 140 42.16 -19.22 -36.75
CA PRO A 140 43.07 -20.31 -37.10
C PRO A 140 43.44 -21.17 -35.88
N ALA A 141 43.44 -22.49 -36.05
CA ALA A 141 43.63 -23.44 -34.94
C ALA A 141 44.96 -23.25 -34.19
N ASP A 142 46.01 -22.79 -34.86
CA ASP A 142 47.34 -22.54 -34.31
C ASP A 142 47.43 -21.27 -33.45
N THR A 143 46.45 -20.38 -33.52
CA THR A 143 46.40 -19.11 -32.76
C THR A 143 45.24 -19.02 -31.77
N LEU A 144 44.42 -20.08 -31.71
CA LEU A 144 43.19 -20.08 -30.92
C LEU A 144 43.45 -19.81 -29.42
N ASP A 145 44.44 -20.47 -28.83
CA ASP A 145 44.72 -20.37 -27.40
C ASP A 145 45.14 -18.94 -27.01
N ASP A 146 45.95 -18.27 -27.84
CA ASP A 146 46.39 -16.90 -27.62
C ASP A 146 45.21 -15.91 -27.70
N VAL A 147 44.33 -16.10 -28.69
CA VAL A 147 43.12 -15.28 -28.85
C VAL A 147 42.15 -15.50 -27.68
N ALA A 148 41.92 -16.76 -27.28
CA ALA A 148 41.05 -17.11 -26.18
C ALA A 148 41.54 -16.52 -24.86
N ALA A 149 42.84 -16.67 -24.55
CA ALA A 149 43.45 -16.11 -23.34
C ALA A 149 43.30 -14.58 -23.26
N ALA A 150 43.50 -13.88 -24.39
CA ALA A 150 43.32 -12.42 -24.45
C ALA A 150 41.85 -12.01 -24.21
N VAL A 151 40.91 -12.76 -24.78
CA VAL A 151 39.47 -12.52 -24.62
C VAL A 151 39.00 -12.79 -23.18
N PHE A 152 39.47 -13.86 -22.56
CA PHE A 152 39.15 -14.18 -21.17
C PHE A 152 39.74 -13.18 -20.19
N ALA A 153 41.00 -12.76 -20.40
CA ALA A 153 41.61 -11.69 -19.60
C ALA A 153 40.84 -10.35 -19.69
N ALA A 154 40.10 -10.13 -20.77
CA ALA A 154 39.22 -8.97 -20.94
C ALA A 154 37.84 -9.11 -20.25
N GLY A 155 37.55 -10.27 -19.65
CA GLY A 155 36.35 -10.54 -18.85
C GLY A 155 35.24 -11.33 -19.55
N ALA A 156 35.54 -12.02 -20.65
CA ALA A 156 34.62 -13.00 -21.25
C ALA A 156 34.72 -14.35 -20.54
N GLY A 157 33.75 -15.24 -20.77
CA GLY A 157 33.81 -16.64 -20.31
C GLY A 157 33.57 -16.86 -18.82
N ALA A 158 33.12 -15.84 -18.08
CA ALA A 158 32.73 -15.99 -16.68
C ALA A 158 31.24 -16.38 -16.56
N ILE A 159 30.96 -17.55 -15.97
CA ILE A 159 29.60 -18.07 -15.72
C ILE A 159 29.54 -18.60 -14.29
N GLY A 160 28.93 -17.84 -13.37
CA GLY A 160 28.95 -18.17 -11.94
C GLY A 160 30.39 -18.29 -11.43
N GLU A 161 30.72 -19.42 -10.79
CA GLU A 161 32.08 -19.71 -10.27
C GLU A 161 33.05 -20.24 -11.34
N TYR A 162 32.61 -20.42 -12.58
CA TYR A 162 33.46 -20.92 -13.67
C TYR A 162 34.01 -19.75 -14.49
N THR A 163 35.30 -19.84 -14.82
CA THR A 163 36.02 -18.88 -15.68
C THR A 163 36.47 -19.58 -16.96
N ASP A 164 36.85 -18.79 -17.96
CA ASP A 164 37.39 -19.27 -19.24
C ASP A 164 36.44 -20.23 -20.00
N CYS A 165 35.12 -20.07 -19.81
CA CYS A 165 34.11 -20.89 -20.46
C CYS A 165 33.99 -20.55 -21.96
N ALA A 166 34.27 -21.53 -22.83
CA ALA A 166 34.06 -21.41 -24.26
C ALA A 166 33.70 -22.76 -24.90
N PHE A 167 33.21 -22.71 -26.14
CA PHE A 167 32.96 -23.87 -26.97
C PHE A 167 33.61 -23.66 -28.35
N ALA A 168 34.08 -24.74 -28.97
CA ALA A 168 34.81 -24.68 -30.23
C ALA A 168 34.34 -25.79 -31.18
N THR A 169 34.19 -25.45 -32.46
CA THR A 169 33.92 -26.42 -33.54
C THR A 169 34.83 -26.15 -34.72
N ASP A 170 35.45 -27.18 -35.27
CA ASP A 170 36.23 -27.07 -36.51
C ASP A 170 35.32 -26.77 -37.71
N GLY A 171 35.79 -25.92 -38.62
CA GLY A 171 35.08 -25.50 -39.82
C GLY A 171 36.00 -25.07 -40.96
N GLN A 172 35.40 -24.49 -42.00
CA GLN A 172 36.11 -23.90 -43.13
C GLN A 172 35.61 -22.48 -43.40
N GLY A 173 36.56 -21.55 -43.46
CA GLY A 173 36.34 -20.18 -43.91
C GLY A 173 36.47 -20.08 -45.43
N TRP A 174 35.63 -19.25 -46.05
CA TRP A 174 35.68 -18.92 -47.47
C TRP A 174 35.72 -17.42 -47.68
N PHE A 175 36.71 -16.95 -48.43
CA PHE A 175 36.84 -15.54 -48.75
C PHE A 175 37.60 -15.34 -50.06
N THR A 176 37.46 -14.16 -50.66
CA THR A 176 38.23 -13.73 -51.82
C THR A 176 38.84 -12.36 -51.49
N PRO A 177 40.17 -12.26 -51.27
CA PRO A 177 40.78 -10.99 -50.88
C PRO A 177 40.66 -9.97 -52.02
N GLY A 178 40.10 -8.79 -51.70
CA GLY A 178 40.01 -7.67 -52.64
C GLY A 178 41.39 -7.09 -53.00
N ALA A 179 41.41 -6.18 -53.98
CA ALA A 179 42.66 -5.59 -54.48
C ALA A 179 43.49 -4.85 -53.40
N GLY A 180 42.82 -4.30 -52.38
CA GLY A 180 43.45 -3.58 -51.26
C GLY A 180 43.89 -4.46 -50.07
N ALA A 181 43.42 -5.71 -49.98
CA ALA A 181 43.61 -6.55 -48.79
C ALA A 181 45.07 -7.01 -48.62
N ARG A 182 45.55 -7.18 -47.39
CA ARG A 182 46.85 -7.83 -47.10
C ARG A 182 46.59 -9.14 -46.36
N PRO A 183 46.09 -10.18 -47.06
CA PRO A 183 45.63 -11.39 -46.40
C PRO A 183 46.80 -12.09 -45.71
N ALA A 184 46.59 -12.53 -44.46
CA ALA A 184 47.52 -13.41 -43.76
C ALA A 184 47.59 -14.79 -44.44
N VAL A 185 46.48 -15.23 -45.05
CA VAL A 185 46.34 -16.51 -45.77
C VAL A 185 45.76 -16.26 -47.16
N GLY A 186 46.42 -16.80 -48.19
CA GLY A 186 45.92 -16.80 -49.58
C GLY A 186 46.41 -15.64 -50.47
N ARG A 187 45.83 -15.52 -51.68
CA ARG A 187 46.25 -14.56 -52.72
C ARG A 187 45.14 -13.60 -53.15
N ARG A 188 45.51 -12.35 -53.43
CA ARG A 188 44.57 -11.32 -53.92
C ARG A 188 43.85 -11.76 -55.20
N GLY A 189 42.53 -11.56 -55.23
CA GLY A 189 41.68 -11.89 -56.37
C GLY A 189 41.42 -13.38 -56.59
N ALA A 190 41.97 -14.27 -55.76
CA ALA A 190 41.70 -15.70 -55.80
C ALA A 190 40.76 -16.09 -54.65
N ALA A 191 39.81 -16.98 -54.93
CA ALA A 191 38.99 -17.57 -53.89
C ALA A 191 39.84 -18.51 -53.04
N GLU A 192 39.75 -18.35 -51.73
CA GLU A 192 40.53 -19.10 -50.75
C GLU A 192 39.61 -19.89 -49.83
N ARG A 193 40.13 -21.03 -49.37
CA ARG A 193 39.47 -21.90 -48.40
C ARG A 193 40.49 -22.29 -47.36
N THR A 194 40.20 -22.03 -46.09
CA THR A 194 41.13 -22.34 -44.99
C THR A 194 40.41 -23.02 -43.83
N PRO A 195 41.01 -24.03 -43.18
CA PRO A 195 40.51 -24.54 -41.90
C PRO A 195 40.50 -23.42 -40.85
N GLU A 196 39.39 -23.30 -40.13
CA GLU A 196 39.24 -22.36 -39.01
C GLU A 196 38.45 -23.04 -37.88
N VAL A 197 38.62 -22.53 -36.67
CA VAL A 197 37.82 -22.93 -35.52
C VAL A 197 36.76 -21.86 -35.30
N ARG A 198 35.49 -22.25 -35.36
CA ARG A 198 34.39 -21.45 -34.83
C ARG A 198 34.46 -21.56 -33.32
N TRP A 199 34.96 -20.52 -32.67
CA TRP A 199 35.13 -20.45 -31.23
C TRP A 199 34.15 -19.46 -30.64
N GLU A 200 33.52 -19.81 -29.52
CA GLU A 200 32.44 -19.01 -28.97
C GLU A 200 32.42 -18.99 -27.44
N THR A 201 32.16 -17.82 -26.88
CA THR A 201 32.14 -17.58 -25.43
C THR A 201 31.06 -16.57 -25.05
N VAL A 202 30.65 -16.59 -23.79
CA VAL A 202 29.75 -15.56 -23.25
C VAL A 202 30.52 -14.29 -22.92
N VAL A 203 29.87 -13.14 -23.08
CA VAL A 203 30.45 -11.83 -22.86
C VAL A 203 29.48 -10.98 -22.05
N PRO A 204 29.87 -10.50 -20.85
CA PRO A 204 29.10 -9.48 -20.16
C PRO A 204 28.98 -8.22 -21.01
N ARG A 205 27.77 -7.67 -21.17
CA ARG A 205 27.45 -6.50 -21.99
C ARG A 205 28.36 -5.32 -21.67
N GLY A 206 28.62 -5.05 -20.39
CA GLY A 206 29.52 -3.99 -19.94
C GLY A 206 30.99 -4.21 -20.33
N ARG A 207 31.39 -5.44 -20.65
CA ARG A 207 32.75 -5.80 -21.09
C ARG A 207 32.89 -5.94 -22.60
N LEU A 208 31.79 -5.86 -23.36
CA LEU A 208 31.79 -6.09 -24.82
C LEU A 208 32.87 -5.30 -25.55
N ALA A 209 32.98 -3.99 -25.30
CA ALA A 209 33.97 -3.15 -25.98
C ALA A 209 35.42 -3.52 -25.62
N ALA A 210 35.68 -3.95 -24.38
CA ALA A 210 37.00 -4.40 -23.96
C ALA A 210 37.35 -5.76 -24.59
N VAL A 211 36.40 -6.69 -24.57
CA VAL A 211 36.52 -8.02 -25.17
C VAL A 211 36.72 -7.95 -26.68
N MET A 212 35.95 -7.13 -27.40
CA MET A 212 36.12 -6.94 -28.85
C MET A 212 37.51 -6.39 -29.19
N ARG A 213 38.01 -5.41 -28.42
CA ARG A 213 39.36 -4.88 -28.63
C ARG A 213 40.44 -5.91 -28.37
N ALA A 214 40.25 -6.77 -27.37
CA ALA A 214 41.18 -7.87 -27.07
C ALA A 214 41.18 -8.91 -28.19
N TYR A 215 40.00 -9.35 -28.63
CA TYR A 215 39.83 -10.27 -29.75
C TYR A 215 40.52 -9.76 -31.02
N VAL A 216 40.19 -8.54 -31.47
CA VAL A 216 40.75 -7.97 -32.71
C VAL A 216 42.27 -7.81 -32.63
N ARG A 217 42.81 -7.45 -31.46
CA ARG A 217 44.26 -7.24 -31.28
C ARG A 217 45.04 -8.54 -31.26
N ALA A 218 44.48 -9.59 -30.68
CA ALA A 218 45.13 -10.90 -30.57
C ALA A 218 45.00 -11.71 -31.87
N HIS A 219 44.01 -11.41 -32.72
CA HIS A 219 43.74 -12.17 -33.93
C HIS A 219 44.86 -12.02 -34.98
N PRO A 220 45.27 -13.10 -35.68
CA PRO A 220 46.29 -13.02 -36.74
C PRO A 220 45.84 -12.30 -38.02
N TYR A 221 44.57 -11.93 -38.14
CA TYR A 221 44.01 -11.33 -39.34
C TYR A 221 43.89 -9.83 -39.17
N GLU A 222 44.11 -9.06 -40.25
CA GLU A 222 43.95 -7.60 -40.25
C GLU A 222 42.50 -7.19 -39.95
N GLU A 223 41.54 -7.91 -40.53
CA GLU A 223 40.10 -7.72 -40.31
C GLU A 223 39.48 -9.06 -39.91
N PRO A 224 39.48 -9.41 -38.61
CA PRO A 224 38.94 -10.68 -38.16
C PRO A 224 37.41 -10.69 -38.21
N ALA A 225 36.84 -11.79 -38.69
CA ALA A 225 35.40 -12.01 -38.67
C ALA A 225 34.96 -12.45 -37.25
N PHE A 226 33.86 -11.87 -36.78
CA PHE A 226 33.18 -12.29 -35.56
C PHE A 226 31.72 -11.82 -35.57
N ASP A 227 30.90 -12.52 -34.83
CA ASP A 227 29.49 -12.21 -34.61
C ASP A 227 29.23 -11.99 -33.12
N ILE A 228 28.30 -11.07 -32.82
CA ILE A 228 27.78 -10.86 -31.47
C ILE A 228 26.30 -11.18 -31.49
N TYR A 229 25.92 -12.28 -30.81
CA TYR A 229 24.52 -12.67 -30.69
C TYR A 229 23.94 -12.21 -29.36
N PRO A 230 22.72 -11.64 -29.33
CA PRO A 230 21.95 -11.59 -28.11
C PRO A 230 21.61 -13.03 -27.69
N VAL A 231 21.75 -13.33 -26.41
CA VAL A 231 21.26 -14.59 -25.84
C VAL A 231 20.00 -14.30 -25.04
N GLU A 232 19.09 -15.27 -24.98
CA GLU A 232 17.98 -15.21 -24.03
C GLU A 232 18.59 -15.38 -22.64
N ASP A 233 18.51 -14.30 -21.88
CA ASP A 233 19.49 -14.00 -20.85
C ASP A 233 18.76 -13.66 -19.56
N VAL A 234 17.82 -14.53 -19.20
CA VAL A 234 16.98 -14.35 -18.03
C VAL A 234 17.60 -15.14 -16.89
N LEU A 235 17.95 -14.46 -15.81
CA LEU A 235 18.23 -15.14 -14.56
C LEU A 235 16.88 -15.51 -13.92
N PRO A 236 16.46 -16.79 -13.92
CA PRO A 236 15.07 -17.16 -13.62
C PRO A 236 14.67 -16.95 -12.14
N ARG A 237 15.62 -16.58 -11.28
CA ARG A 237 15.43 -16.49 -9.83
C ARG A 237 15.85 -15.15 -9.22
N VAL A 238 16.22 -14.17 -10.04
CA VAL A 238 16.53 -12.80 -9.58
C VAL A 238 15.89 -11.81 -10.54
N GLY A 239 15.57 -10.63 -10.03
CA GLY A 239 14.85 -9.58 -10.74
C GLY A 239 13.92 -8.80 -9.83
N LEU A 240 13.37 -7.71 -10.35
CA LEU A 240 12.52 -6.81 -9.58
C LEU A 240 11.13 -7.40 -9.34
N GLY A 241 10.58 -7.09 -8.17
CA GLY A 241 9.26 -7.54 -7.74
C GLY A 241 9.15 -9.06 -7.61
N ARG A 242 8.02 -9.52 -7.06
CA ARG A 242 7.69 -10.93 -6.91
C ARG A 242 6.27 -11.19 -7.39
N VAL A 243 6.03 -12.37 -7.91
CA VAL A 243 4.67 -12.89 -8.17
C VAL A 243 4.61 -14.34 -7.70
N GLY A 244 3.53 -14.70 -7.03
CA GLY A 244 3.36 -16.04 -6.46
C GLY A 244 1.90 -16.36 -6.20
N GLN A 245 1.66 -17.58 -5.70
CA GLN A 245 0.34 -18.11 -5.39
C GLN A 245 0.01 -17.97 -3.91
N LEU A 246 -1.25 -17.69 -3.59
CA LEU A 246 -1.80 -17.76 -2.23
C LEU A 246 -2.28 -19.17 -1.89
N ASP A 247 -2.27 -19.55 -0.61
CA ASP A 247 -2.70 -20.89 -0.13
C ASP A 247 -4.21 -21.14 -0.25
N SER A 248 -5.00 -20.09 -0.18
CA SER A 248 -6.45 -20.11 -0.35
C SER A 248 -6.85 -18.82 -1.08
N GLY A 249 -7.92 -18.85 -1.88
CA GLY A 249 -8.43 -17.66 -2.58
C GLY A 249 -8.92 -16.59 -1.59
N GLU A 250 -7.99 -15.89 -0.94
CA GLU A 250 -8.25 -14.75 -0.08
C GLU A 250 -8.91 -13.65 -0.92
N SER A 251 -9.72 -12.81 -0.27
CA SER A 251 -10.22 -11.62 -0.97
C SER A 251 -9.16 -10.51 -0.99
N VAL A 252 -9.29 -9.54 -1.90
CA VAL A 252 -8.44 -8.33 -1.92
C VAL A 252 -8.47 -7.64 -0.54
N GLY A 253 -9.63 -7.57 0.09
CA GLY A 253 -9.80 -7.00 1.43
C GLY A 253 -9.06 -7.77 2.52
N ASP A 254 -9.08 -9.11 2.47
CA ASP A 254 -8.37 -9.96 3.44
C ASP A 254 -6.85 -9.74 3.34
N VAL A 255 -6.31 -9.72 2.11
CA VAL A 255 -4.88 -9.47 1.88
C VAL A 255 -4.47 -8.07 2.29
N ALA A 256 -5.28 -7.05 1.98
CA ALA A 256 -5.03 -5.68 2.39
C ALA A 256 -5.04 -5.54 3.93
N ALA A 257 -5.98 -6.17 4.63
CA ALA A 257 -6.05 -6.15 6.09
C ALA A 257 -4.86 -6.88 6.73
N ARG A 258 -4.46 -8.03 6.17
CA ARG A 258 -3.29 -8.79 6.62
C ARG A 258 -2.00 -7.98 6.45
N LEU A 259 -1.81 -7.33 5.30
CA LEU A 259 -0.67 -6.45 5.06
C LEU A 259 -0.69 -5.24 5.99
N ALA A 260 -1.85 -4.60 6.22
CA ALA A 260 -1.97 -3.50 7.18
C ALA A 260 -1.48 -3.91 8.59
N GLY A 261 -1.85 -5.10 9.04
CA GLY A 261 -1.37 -5.66 10.31
C GLY A 261 0.14 -5.94 10.34
N LEU A 262 0.73 -6.42 9.24
CA LEU A 262 2.18 -6.61 9.12
C LEU A 262 2.96 -5.28 9.15
N LEU A 263 2.35 -4.20 8.66
CA LEU A 263 2.93 -2.85 8.60
C LEU A 263 2.63 -2.01 9.85
N ASP A 264 1.86 -2.52 10.82
CA ASP A 264 1.34 -1.77 11.97
C ASP A 264 0.57 -0.50 11.55
N LEU A 265 -0.24 -0.62 10.49
CA LEU A 265 -1.06 0.46 9.94
C LEU A 265 -2.55 0.21 10.21
N PRO A 266 -3.35 1.28 10.46
CA PRO A 266 -4.77 1.13 10.77
C PRO A 266 -5.60 0.65 9.55
N ALA A 267 -5.17 1.00 8.34
CA ALA A 267 -5.82 0.59 7.10
C ALA A 267 -4.86 0.78 5.91
N LEU A 268 -5.15 0.11 4.80
CA LEU A 268 -4.56 0.35 3.49
C LEU A 268 -5.66 0.69 2.48
N THR A 269 -5.27 1.34 1.38
CA THR A 269 -6.16 1.64 0.26
C THR A 269 -5.97 0.62 -0.85
N PHE A 270 -7.05 0.24 -1.54
CA PHE A 270 -6.98 -0.62 -2.71
C PHE A 270 -8.02 -0.24 -3.77
N THR A 271 -7.85 -0.70 -5.00
CA THR A 271 -8.82 -0.53 -6.10
C THR A 271 -9.77 -1.72 -6.24
N GLY A 272 -10.98 -1.47 -6.75
CA GLY A 272 -11.96 -2.51 -7.06
C GLY A 272 -12.76 -3.04 -5.84
N ASP A 273 -13.34 -4.22 -6.01
CA ASP A 273 -14.21 -4.87 -5.01
C ASP A 273 -13.38 -5.60 -3.94
N SER A 274 -13.57 -5.20 -2.68
CA SER A 274 -12.96 -5.84 -1.50
C SER A 274 -13.17 -7.35 -1.42
N SER A 275 -14.30 -7.86 -1.93
CA SER A 275 -14.69 -9.27 -1.85
C SER A 275 -14.15 -10.12 -3.01
N ARG A 276 -13.52 -9.48 -4.01
CA ARG A 276 -12.90 -10.15 -5.16
C ARG A 276 -11.87 -11.16 -4.66
N ARG A 277 -12.03 -12.41 -5.09
CA ARG A 277 -11.11 -13.51 -4.80
C ARG A 277 -9.85 -13.39 -5.66
N ILE A 278 -8.70 -13.64 -5.06
CA ILE A 278 -7.40 -13.61 -5.73
C ILE A 278 -6.62 -14.90 -5.46
N GLU A 279 -5.95 -15.42 -6.48
CA GLU A 279 -5.12 -16.62 -6.40
C GLU A 279 -3.63 -16.27 -6.58
N ARG A 280 -3.36 -15.31 -7.48
CA ARG A 280 -2.01 -14.84 -7.79
C ARG A 280 -1.83 -13.40 -7.36
N LEU A 281 -0.77 -13.15 -6.60
CA LEU A 281 -0.43 -11.84 -6.07
C LEU A 281 0.96 -11.45 -6.57
N ALA A 282 1.05 -10.28 -7.18
CA ALA A 282 2.31 -9.62 -7.47
C ALA A 282 2.61 -8.56 -6.40
N LEU A 283 3.88 -8.29 -6.14
CA LEU A 283 4.32 -7.22 -5.25
C LEU A 283 5.65 -6.62 -5.69
N VAL A 284 5.80 -5.32 -5.47
CA VAL A 284 7.07 -4.59 -5.59
C VAL A 284 7.15 -3.68 -4.36
N PRO A 285 8.05 -3.94 -3.41
CA PRO A 285 8.34 -3.01 -2.32
C PRO A 285 8.80 -1.65 -2.89
N GLY A 286 8.49 -0.57 -2.18
CA GLY A 286 8.82 0.78 -2.65
C GLY A 286 7.93 1.25 -3.80
N SER A 287 8.52 1.87 -4.82
CA SER A 287 7.81 2.49 -5.94
C SER A 287 7.77 1.58 -7.17
N GLY A 288 6.68 0.83 -7.34
CA GLY A 288 6.55 -0.20 -8.38
C GLY A 288 5.46 0.04 -9.41
N ALA A 289 4.81 1.21 -9.42
CA ALA A 289 3.68 1.50 -10.33
C ALA A 289 4.03 1.32 -11.82
N SER A 290 5.28 1.58 -12.21
CA SER A 290 5.79 1.34 -13.57
C SER A 290 5.76 -0.13 -13.99
N MET A 291 5.56 -1.06 -13.06
CA MET A 291 5.50 -2.51 -13.29
C MET A 291 4.08 -3.06 -13.42
N LEU A 292 3.05 -2.20 -13.47
CA LEU A 292 1.66 -2.59 -13.66
C LEU A 292 1.45 -3.44 -14.93
N ASP A 293 2.12 -3.10 -16.03
CA ASP A 293 1.98 -3.85 -17.29
C ASP A 293 2.61 -5.26 -17.19
N GLN A 294 3.65 -5.42 -16.38
CA GLN A 294 4.30 -6.70 -16.11
C GLN A 294 3.44 -7.57 -15.19
N ALA A 295 2.67 -6.96 -14.28
CA ALA A 295 1.74 -7.68 -13.41
C ALA A 295 0.44 -8.08 -14.14
N ARG A 296 0.03 -7.30 -15.14
CA ARG A 296 -1.17 -7.55 -15.93
C ARG A 296 -1.17 -8.95 -16.55
N GLY A 297 -2.24 -9.71 -16.28
CA GLY A 297 -2.40 -11.08 -16.77
C GLY A 297 -1.49 -12.12 -16.12
N ARG A 298 -0.63 -11.72 -15.17
CA ARG A 298 0.22 -12.62 -14.36
C ARG A 298 -0.19 -12.67 -12.89
N ALA A 299 -0.97 -11.70 -12.42
CA ALA A 299 -1.53 -11.64 -11.08
C ALA A 299 -2.96 -11.09 -11.11
N ASP A 300 -3.73 -11.43 -10.07
CA ASP A 300 -5.08 -10.91 -9.83
C ASP A 300 -5.05 -9.63 -9.00
N ALA A 301 -4.01 -9.49 -8.17
CA ALA A 301 -3.72 -8.29 -7.41
C ALA A 301 -2.23 -7.91 -7.46
N PHE A 302 -1.94 -6.63 -7.25
CA PHE A 302 -0.59 -6.07 -7.20
C PHE A 302 -0.43 -5.18 -5.96
N ILE A 303 0.63 -5.38 -5.18
CA ILE A 303 0.97 -4.55 -4.02
C ILE A 303 2.18 -3.67 -4.36
N THR A 304 2.05 -2.36 -4.19
CA THR A 304 3.19 -1.44 -4.27
C THR A 304 2.88 -0.09 -3.61
N GLY A 305 3.89 0.75 -3.45
CA GLY A 305 3.78 2.15 -3.01
C GLY A 305 3.90 3.16 -4.14
N ASP A 306 3.80 4.44 -3.79
CA ASP A 306 3.94 5.60 -4.69
C ASP A 306 3.07 5.54 -5.96
N VAL A 307 1.84 5.07 -5.79
CA VAL A 307 0.84 4.95 -6.86
C VAL A 307 0.16 6.30 -7.10
N SER A 308 0.10 6.75 -8.36
CA SER A 308 -0.70 7.91 -8.76
C SER A 308 -2.15 7.54 -9.05
N TYR A 309 -3.03 8.55 -9.17
CA TYR A 309 -4.42 8.34 -9.56
C TYR A 309 -4.55 7.61 -10.91
N HIS A 310 -3.72 7.96 -11.90
CA HIS A 310 -3.74 7.31 -13.22
C HIS A 310 -3.19 5.88 -13.19
N ASP A 311 -2.30 5.56 -12.26
CA ASP A 311 -1.85 4.18 -12.06
C ASP A 311 -2.98 3.31 -11.51
N ALA A 312 -3.83 3.86 -10.63
CA ALA A 312 -5.02 3.19 -10.15
C ALA A 312 -6.07 2.95 -11.26
N GLU A 313 -6.35 3.96 -12.10
CA GLU A 313 -7.21 3.80 -13.29
C GLU A 313 -6.67 2.72 -14.24
N LYS A 314 -5.36 2.75 -14.50
CA LYS A 314 -4.70 1.75 -15.35
C LYS A 314 -4.82 0.33 -14.79
N ALA A 315 -4.71 0.16 -13.48
CA ALA A 315 -4.89 -1.14 -12.83
C ALA A 315 -6.33 -1.64 -12.98
N GLU A 316 -7.33 -0.78 -12.81
CA GLU A 316 -8.75 -1.11 -13.01
C GLU A 316 -9.05 -1.51 -14.46
N GLU A 317 -8.54 -0.76 -15.45
CA GLU A 317 -8.64 -1.11 -16.87
C GLU A 317 -7.94 -2.44 -17.23
N ALA A 318 -6.92 -2.82 -16.46
CA ALA A 318 -6.18 -4.05 -16.62
C ALA A 318 -6.84 -5.25 -15.91
N ASP A 319 -7.98 -5.05 -15.23
CA ASP A 319 -8.63 -6.02 -14.35
C ASP A 319 -7.68 -6.57 -13.27
N LEU A 320 -6.84 -5.68 -12.73
CA LEU A 320 -5.83 -5.97 -11.72
C LEU A 320 -6.15 -5.16 -10.44
N ALA A 321 -6.43 -5.83 -9.33
CA ALA A 321 -6.65 -5.14 -8.06
C ALA A 321 -5.33 -4.55 -7.56
N LEU A 322 -5.28 -3.26 -7.25
CA LEU A 322 -4.08 -2.58 -6.79
C LEU A 322 -4.22 -2.29 -5.29
N ILE A 323 -3.35 -2.87 -4.47
CA ILE A 323 -3.26 -2.59 -3.02
C ILE A 323 -2.10 -1.62 -2.81
N VAL A 324 -2.41 -0.44 -2.28
CA VAL A 324 -1.44 0.64 -2.06
C VAL A 324 -0.89 0.55 -0.64
N ALA A 325 0.40 0.23 -0.53
CA ALA A 325 1.13 0.17 0.72
C ALA A 325 2.16 1.31 0.77
N PRO A 326 2.30 2.04 1.89
CA PRO A 326 3.30 3.09 2.01
C PRO A 326 4.72 2.59 1.70
N HIS A 327 5.46 3.37 0.90
CA HIS A 327 6.77 3.00 0.36
C HIS A 327 7.73 2.52 1.44
N GLY A 328 8.05 3.39 2.40
CA GLY A 328 9.07 3.11 3.40
C GLY A 328 8.67 2.00 4.37
N GLU A 329 7.40 1.91 4.74
CA GLU A 329 6.89 0.88 5.64
C GLU A 329 6.97 -0.51 5.01
N LEU A 330 6.60 -0.64 3.72
CA LEU A 330 6.67 -1.91 3.01
C LEU A 330 8.12 -2.40 2.84
N GLU A 331 9.03 -1.51 2.48
CA GLU A 331 10.45 -1.85 2.39
C GLU A 331 11.07 -2.10 3.76
N TRP A 332 10.66 -1.36 4.79
CA TRP A 332 11.13 -1.58 6.16
C TRP A 332 10.71 -2.95 6.68
N LEU A 333 9.47 -3.39 6.41
CA LEU A 333 9.07 -4.77 6.67
C LEU A 333 10.04 -5.75 5.99
N GLY A 334 10.34 -5.55 4.71
CA GLY A 334 11.33 -6.37 4.00
C GLY A 334 12.73 -6.33 4.63
N MET A 335 13.24 -5.15 4.98
CA MET A 335 14.54 -4.95 5.62
C MET A 335 14.63 -5.61 7.00
N THR A 336 13.60 -5.47 7.84
CA THR A 336 13.56 -6.09 9.17
C THR A 336 13.56 -7.62 9.08
N ARG A 337 12.94 -8.19 8.05
CA ARG A 337 12.89 -9.63 7.77
C ARG A 337 14.17 -10.15 7.11
N TRP A 338 14.86 -9.31 6.35
CA TRP A 338 16.18 -9.62 5.76
C TRP A 338 17.33 -9.52 6.76
N ALA A 339 17.24 -8.60 7.74
CA ALA A 339 18.28 -8.33 8.73
C ALA A 339 18.88 -9.58 9.43
N PRO A 340 18.10 -10.63 9.79
CA PRO A 340 18.65 -11.87 10.34
C PRO A 340 19.66 -12.57 9.42
N ALA A 341 19.50 -12.50 8.09
CA ALA A 341 20.45 -13.09 7.14
C ALA A 341 21.79 -12.36 7.17
N LEU A 342 21.77 -11.02 7.20
CA LEU A 342 22.98 -10.22 7.36
C LEU A 342 23.61 -10.45 8.74
N ALA A 343 22.82 -10.49 9.81
CA ALA A 343 23.31 -10.75 11.17
C ALA A 343 24.00 -12.12 11.28
N ALA A 344 23.43 -13.16 10.65
CA ALA A 344 24.05 -14.48 10.61
C ALA A 344 25.38 -14.48 9.85
N ALA A 345 25.45 -13.75 8.71
CA ALA A 345 26.69 -13.63 7.94
C ALA A 345 27.78 -12.86 8.70
N LEU A 346 27.43 -11.82 9.44
CA LEU A 346 28.35 -11.02 10.24
C LEU A 346 28.79 -11.69 11.55
N SER A 347 27.94 -12.55 12.12
CA SER A 347 28.29 -13.34 13.30
C SER A 347 29.46 -14.29 13.06
N ALA A 348 29.73 -14.70 11.82
CA ALA A 348 30.90 -15.49 11.47
C ALA A 348 32.23 -14.72 11.64
N GLU A 349 32.15 -13.39 11.68
CA GLU A 349 33.27 -12.46 11.86
C GLU A 349 33.26 -11.78 13.25
N ASP A 350 32.44 -12.28 14.18
CA ASP A 350 32.19 -11.70 15.52
C ASP A 350 31.72 -10.23 15.48
N VAL A 351 31.02 -9.81 14.43
CA VAL A 351 30.48 -8.45 14.29
C VAL A 351 28.96 -8.43 14.52
N PRO A 352 28.45 -7.75 15.56
CA PRO A 352 27.01 -7.57 15.75
C PRO A 352 26.38 -6.65 14.70
N ALA A 353 25.22 -7.07 14.21
CA ALA A 353 24.33 -6.27 13.37
C ALA A 353 23.12 -5.79 14.21
N LEU A 354 22.86 -4.49 14.21
CA LEU A 354 21.81 -3.85 14.99
C LEU A 354 20.78 -3.23 14.07
N LEU A 355 19.51 -3.60 14.21
CA LEU A 355 18.43 -2.90 13.51
C LEU A 355 18.17 -1.55 14.19
N SER A 356 18.11 -0.47 13.41
CA SER A 356 17.81 0.87 13.93
C SER A 356 16.41 0.93 14.53
N SER A 357 16.31 1.40 15.78
CA SER A 357 15.04 1.70 16.44
C SER A 357 14.58 3.15 16.22
N ALA A 358 15.49 4.01 15.76
CA ALA A 358 15.25 5.42 15.46
C ALA A 358 14.65 5.66 14.07
N TRP A 359 14.73 4.70 13.15
CA TRP A 359 14.08 4.84 11.85
C TRP A 359 12.54 4.96 12.00
N ARG A 360 11.97 5.88 11.23
CA ARG A 360 10.53 6.18 11.13
C ARG A 360 10.27 6.64 9.71
N ALA A 361 9.12 6.27 9.16
CA ALA A 361 8.64 6.84 7.91
C ALA A 361 8.44 8.37 8.05
N PRO A 362 8.63 9.14 6.96
CA PRO A 362 8.38 10.58 6.98
C PRO A 362 6.88 10.92 7.03
N TRP A 363 6.01 9.94 6.76
CA TRP A 363 4.57 10.07 6.80
C TRP A 363 4.04 9.86 8.21
N THR A 364 2.98 10.60 8.56
CA THR A 364 2.23 10.36 9.80
C THR A 364 0.80 10.06 9.41
N THR A 365 0.36 8.85 9.72
CA THR A 365 -1.03 8.44 9.51
C THR A 365 -1.86 8.92 10.69
N VAL A 366 -2.81 9.80 10.41
CA VAL A 366 -3.84 10.16 11.38
C VAL A 366 -4.99 9.21 11.13
N ALA A 367 -5.27 8.32 12.09
CA ALA A 367 -6.53 7.59 12.07
C ALA A 367 -7.64 8.64 12.03
N ALA A 368 -8.55 8.54 11.05
CA ALA A 368 -9.80 9.28 11.14
C ALA A 368 -10.35 9.00 12.54
N PRO A 369 -10.84 10.02 13.29
CA PRO A 369 -11.55 9.75 14.52
C PRO A 369 -12.53 8.66 14.15
N THR A 370 -12.41 7.50 14.79
CA THR A 370 -13.38 6.44 14.60
C THR A 370 -14.70 7.17 14.82
N ALA A 371 -15.51 7.33 13.76
CA ALA A 371 -16.91 7.62 13.97
C ALA A 371 -17.27 6.57 14.98
N SER A 372 -17.54 7.02 16.22
CA SER A 372 -17.67 6.13 17.38
C SER A 372 -18.39 4.92 16.86
N ALA A 373 -17.74 3.75 16.90
CA ALA A 373 -18.33 2.54 16.35
C ALA A 373 -19.81 2.58 16.75
N PRO A 374 -20.77 2.37 15.82
CA PRO A 374 -22.14 2.18 16.28
C PRO A 374 -22.02 1.16 17.40
N LEU A 375 -22.45 1.58 18.60
CA LEU A 375 -22.18 0.91 19.87
C LEU A 375 -22.19 -0.60 19.64
N ALA A 376 -21.14 -1.26 20.13
CA ALA A 376 -20.90 -2.70 20.03
C ALA A 376 -22.18 -3.51 19.90
N ALA A 377 -22.17 -4.47 18.97
CA ALA A 377 -23.25 -5.41 18.69
C ALA A 377 -24.11 -5.75 19.93
N GLU A 378 -25.40 -5.47 19.78
CA GLU A 378 -26.51 -6.21 20.38
C GLU A 378 -26.51 -6.35 21.91
N GLU A 379 -26.78 -5.25 22.61
CA GLU A 379 -27.87 -5.31 23.59
C GLU A 379 -29.12 -4.80 22.88
N THR A 380 -30.10 -5.68 22.66
CA THR A 380 -31.44 -5.33 22.21
C THR A 380 -31.98 -4.23 23.13
N ARG A 381 -31.94 -2.97 22.69
CA ARG A 381 -32.47 -1.84 23.48
C ARG A 381 -33.97 -1.82 23.27
N VAL A 382 -34.66 -2.67 24.04
CA VAL A 382 -36.11 -2.73 24.09
C VAL A 382 -36.62 -1.51 24.86
N ALA A 383 -37.54 -0.76 24.25
CA ALA A 383 -38.20 0.38 24.88
C ALA A 383 -39.72 0.30 24.78
N VAL A 384 -40.40 0.97 25.70
CA VAL A 384 -41.85 1.16 25.67
C VAL A 384 -42.15 2.63 25.39
N LEU A 385 -42.90 2.90 24.32
CA LEU A 385 -43.29 4.24 23.90
C LEU A 385 -44.79 4.43 24.09
N ARG A 386 -45.18 5.36 24.96
CA ARG A 386 -46.58 5.76 25.16
C ARG A 386 -46.80 7.15 24.56
N VAL A 387 -47.81 7.29 23.72
CA VAL A 387 -48.11 8.54 23.01
C VAL A 387 -49.57 8.90 23.14
N ASP A 388 -49.83 10.19 23.27
CA ASP A 388 -51.17 10.79 23.25
C ASP A 388 -51.13 12.18 22.60
N GLY A 389 -52.20 12.54 21.90
CA GLY A 389 -52.38 13.85 21.28
C GLY A 389 -53.79 14.37 21.49
N GLY A 390 -53.93 15.46 22.24
CA GLY A 390 -55.20 16.06 22.57
C GLY A 390 -55.42 17.43 21.96
N SER A 391 -56.69 17.76 21.66
CA SER A 391 -57.10 19.08 21.17
C SER A 391 -58.34 19.62 21.90
N ARG A 392 -58.27 20.86 22.40
CA ARG A 392 -59.42 21.57 23.02
C ARG A 392 -60.28 22.22 21.94
N GLY A 393 -61.25 21.45 21.45
CA GLY A 393 -61.97 21.75 20.20
C GLY A 393 -61.28 21.05 19.02
N ASN A 394 -62.03 20.59 18.02
CA ASN A 394 -61.50 19.76 16.93
C ASN A 394 -61.93 20.31 15.56
N PRO A 395 -61.12 21.17 14.90
CA PRO A 395 -59.79 21.63 15.29
C PRO A 395 -59.79 22.69 16.40
N GLY A 396 -58.71 22.77 17.18
CA GLY A 396 -58.54 23.72 18.30
C GLY A 396 -57.09 23.71 18.83
N PRO A 397 -56.76 24.46 19.89
CA PRO A 397 -55.45 24.37 20.52
C PRO A 397 -55.13 22.93 20.93
N SER A 398 -53.99 22.42 20.48
CA SER A 398 -53.59 21.03 20.64
C SER A 398 -52.20 20.90 21.27
N ALA A 399 -51.96 19.77 21.93
CA ALA A 399 -50.66 19.40 22.47
C ALA A 399 -50.39 17.91 22.27
N ILE A 400 -49.13 17.53 22.48
CA ILE A 400 -48.66 16.15 22.42
C ILE A 400 -48.07 15.75 23.77
N GLY A 401 -48.25 14.48 24.11
CA GLY A 401 -47.69 13.82 25.28
C GLY A 401 -46.96 12.56 24.84
N VAL A 402 -45.71 12.40 25.26
CA VAL A 402 -44.90 11.23 24.97
C VAL A 402 -44.17 10.80 26.23
N VAL A 403 -44.24 9.52 26.55
CA VAL A 403 -43.43 8.88 27.59
C VAL A 403 -42.66 7.73 26.94
N LEU A 404 -41.34 7.83 27.00
CA LEU A 404 -40.42 6.79 26.53
C LEU A 404 -39.76 6.13 27.74
N GLU A 405 -39.91 4.82 27.86
CA GLU A 405 -39.36 4.00 28.94
C GLU A 405 -38.42 2.92 28.38
N ASP A 406 -37.48 2.45 29.20
CA ASP A 406 -36.70 1.24 28.88
C ASP A 406 -37.50 -0.04 29.17
N GLY A 407 -36.92 -1.20 28.84
CA GLY A 407 -37.53 -2.51 29.11
C GLY A 407 -37.72 -2.85 30.59
N GLN A 408 -37.22 -2.02 31.53
CA GLN A 408 -37.43 -2.16 32.98
C GLN A 408 -38.48 -1.17 33.53
N GLY A 409 -39.08 -0.34 32.67
CA GLY A 409 -40.08 0.66 33.06
C GLY A 409 -39.48 1.95 33.62
N VAL A 410 -38.18 2.20 33.41
CA VAL A 410 -37.55 3.48 33.79
C VAL A 410 -37.82 4.50 32.69
N VAL A 411 -38.37 5.65 33.07
CA VAL A 411 -38.65 6.75 32.13
C VAL A 411 -37.35 7.34 31.62
N LEU A 412 -37.11 7.18 30.31
CA LEU A 412 -35.97 7.71 29.57
C LEU A 412 -36.21 9.15 29.09
N GLN A 413 -37.47 9.48 28.77
CA GLN A 413 -37.88 10.83 28.38
C GLN A 413 -39.39 11.04 28.50
N GLU A 414 -39.77 12.25 28.92
CA GLU A 414 -41.13 12.77 28.80
C GLU A 414 -41.13 14.00 27.88
N ILE A 415 -42.13 14.09 27.00
CA ILE A 415 -42.32 15.23 26.11
C ILE A 415 -43.77 15.70 26.24
N GLY A 416 -43.95 16.88 26.82
CA GLY A 416 -45.22 17.62 26.81
C GLY A 416 -45.04 18.91 26.03
N GLN A 417 -45.70 19.06 24.88
CA GLN A 417 -45.50 20.22 24.01
C GLN A 417 -46.78 20.69 23.34
N ALA A 418 -47.06 22.00 23.41
CA ALA A 418 -48.13 22.62 22.63
C ALA A 418 -47.73 22.72 21.15
N ILE A 419 -48.63 22.33 20.25
CA ILE A 419 -48.37 22.21 18.81
C ILE A 419 -49.22 23.15 17.95
N GLY A 420 -49.81 24.17 18.58
CA GLY A 420 -50.69 25.15 17.93
C GLY A 420 -52.10 24.63 17.71
N VAL A 421 -52.77 25.09 16.66
CA VAL A 421 -54.14 24.65 16.31
C VAL A 421 -54.07 23.43 15.39
N ALA A 422 -54.60 22.30 15.83
CA ALA A 422 -54.69 21.07 15.04
C ALA A 422 -55.99 20.32 15.32
N THR A 423 -56.23 19.25 14.56
CA THR A 423 -57.27 18.26 14.91
C THR A 423 -56.71 17.23 15.86
N ASN A 424 -57.58 16.52 16.59
CA ASN A 424 -57.15 15.47 17.53
C ASN A 424 -56.23 14.46 16.83
N ASN A 425 -56.66 13.94 15.68
CA ASN A 425 -55.88 12.96 14.92
C ASN A 425 -54.52 13.51 14.44
N VAL A 426 -54.42 14.81 14.13
CA VAL A 426 -53.12 15.41 13.77
C VAL A 426 -52.20 15.49 14.98
N ALA A 427 -52.75 15.79 16.17
CA ALA A 427 -52.00 15.78 17.42
C ALA A 427 -51.45 14.37 17.73
N GLU A 428 -52.27 13.34 17.58
CA GLU A 428 -51.91 11.94 17.80
C GLU A 428 -50.72 11.50 16.93
N TYR A 429 -50.76 11.81 15.63
CA TYR A 429 -49.65 11.50 14.73
C TYR A 429 -48.39 12.30 15.04
N ARG A 430 -48.52 13.55 15.47
CA ARG A 430 -47.36 14.36 15.89
C ARG A 430 -46.74 13.84 17.17
N ALA A 431 -47.54 13.34 18.11
CA ALA A 431 -47.06 12.68 19.33
C ALA A 431 -46.26 11.43 18.98
N LEU A 432 -46.78 10.59 18.08
CA LEU A 432 -46.05 9.44 17.57
C LEU A 432 -44.70 9.83 16.94
N LEU A 433 -44.70 10.80 16.03
CA LEU A 433 -43.47 11.21 15.34
C LEU A 433 -42.41 11.76 16.30
N ALA A 434 -42.81 12.56 17.30
CA ALA A 434 -41.91 13.05 18.35
C ALA A 434 -41.33 11.90 19.18
N GLY A 435 -42.15 10.88 19.49
CA GLY A 435 -41.70 9.67 20.17
C GLY A 435 -40.72 8.82 19.37
N LEU A 436 -40.99 8.61 18.08
CA LEU A 436 -40.09 7.88 17.17
C LEU A 436 -38.74 8.60 17.05
N GLU A 437 -38.74 9.94 16.98
CA GLU A 437 -37.52 10.74 16.95
C GLU A 437 -36.70 10.60 18.24
N ALA A 438 -37.37 10.70 19.39
CA ALA A 438 -36.74 10.54 20.70
C ALA A 438 -36.13 9.14 20.88
N ALA A 439 -36.77 8.11 20.32
CA ALA A 439 -36.28 6.74 20.32
C ALA A 439 -35.06 6.55 19.40
N GLN A 440 -35.13 7.10 18.17
CA GLN A 440 -34.02 7.06 17.21
C GLN A 440 -32.77 7.77 17.74
N ALA A 441 -32.94 8.95 18.35
CA ALA A 441 -31.84 9.70 18.95
C ALA A 441 -31.09 8.95 20.07
N ARG A 442 -31.71 7.90 20.64
CA ARG A 442 -31.14 7.04 21.68
C ARG A 442 -30.63 5.69 21.18
N GLY A 443 -30.75 5.44 19.88
CA GLY A 443 -30.37 4.17 19.27
C GLY A 443 -31.21 2.99 19.78
N ILE A 444 -32.50 3.21 20.05
CA ILE A 444 -33.45 2.13 20.35
C ILE A 444 -33.72 1.34 19.07
N THR A 445 -33.65 0.01 19.15
CA THR A 445 -33.82 -0.90 18.00
C THR A 445 -35.14 -1.66 18.05
N ASP A 446 -35.69 -1.90 19.24
CA ASP A 446 -36.88 -2.71 19.49
C ASP A 446 -37.86 -1.94 20.36
N MET A 447 -39.13 -1.85 19.99
CA MET A 447 -40.05 -0.94 20.65
C MET A 447 -41.50 -1.43 20.68
N ALA A 448 -42.15 -1.32 21.85
CA ALA A 448 -43.59 -1.48 21.99
C ALA A 448 -44.26 -0.10 22.11
N ILE A 449 -45.10 0.24 21.13
CA ILE A 449 -45.80 1.52 21.04
C ILE A 449 -47.24 1.35 21.52
N TYR A 450 -47.66 2.15 22.48
CA TYR A 450 -49.01 2.20 23.02
C TYR A 450 -49.65 3.56 22.76
N SER A 451 -50.85 3.55 22.21
CA SER A 451 -51.69 4.74 22.00
C SER A 451 -53.14 4.39 22.30
N ASP A 452 -53.89 5.32 22.89
CA ASP A 452 -55.35 5.19 23.08
C ASP A 452 -56.14 5.66 21.85
N SER A 453 -55.45 6.04 20.77
CA SER A 453 -56.04 6.40 19.49
C SER A 453 -56.21 5.17 18.59
N GLU A 454 -57.39 4.55 18.64
CA GLU A 454 -57.69 3.36 17.82
C GLU A 454 -57.55 3.65 16.31
N LEU A 455 -57.85 4.88 15.87
CA LEU A 455 -57.70 5.31 14.48
C LEU A 455 -56.23 5.28 14.03
N LEU A 456 -55.32 5.84 14.83
CA LEU A 456 -53.89 5.87 14.54
C LEU A 456 -53.32 4.46 14.42
N VAL A 457 -53.66 3.60 15.40
CA VAL A 457 -53.19 2.20 15.43
C VAL A 457 -53.68 1.42 14.19
N LYS A 458 -54.97 1.50 13.86
CA LYS A 458 -55.54 0.81 12.70
C LYS A 458 -55.01 1.33 11.36
N GLN A 459 -54.69 2.62 11.25
CA GLN A 459 -54.12 3.18 10.03
C GLN A 459 -52.67 2.76 9.81
N LEU A 460 -51.85 2.68 10.86
CA LEU A 460 -50.45 2.25 10.77
C LEU A 460 -50.30 0.74 10.56
N ARG A 461 -51.25 -0.06 11.06
CA ARG A 461 -51.34 -1.50 10.77
C ARG A 461 -51.87 -1.80 9.35
N GLY A 462 -52.28 -0.78 8.60
CA GLY A 462 -52.84 -0.93 7.25
C GLY A 462 -54.30 -1.42 7.21
N GLU A 463 -54.97 -1.50 8.36
CA GLU A 463 -56.37 -1.92 8.47
C GLU A 463 -57.31 -0.84 7.92
N TYR A 464 -57.01 0.44 8.19
CA TYR A 464 -57.79 1.61 7.74
C TYR A 464 -57.01 2.49 6.75
N ARG A 465 -57.69 2.96 5.71
CA ARG A 465 -57.11 3.90 4.73
C ARG A 465 -57.10 5.34 5.26
N VAL A 466 -55.97 6.04 5.11
CA VAL A 466 -55.84 7.47 5.43
C VAL A 466 -56.43 8.31 4.30
N LYS A 467 -57.67 8.80 4.48
CA LYS A 467 -58.38 9.63 3.50
C LYS A 467 -58.09 11.13 3.63
N SER A 468 -57.70 11.59 4.81
CA SER A 468 -57.44 13.01 5.08
C SER A 468 -56.14 13.48 4.41
N GLU A 469 -56.19 14.60 3.69
CA GLU A 469 -55.01 15.22 3.06
C GLU A 469 -54.01 15.73 4.09
N THR A 470 -54.46 16.12 5.29
CA THR A 470 -53.58 16.59 6.37
C THR A 470 -52.90 15.47 7.14
N LEU A 471 -53.50 14.27 7.18
CA LEU A 471 -52.93 13.11 7.88
C LEU A 471 -52.00 12.28 7.00
N ARG A 472 -52.21 12.29 5.68
CA ARG A 472 -51.40 11.52 4.73
C ARG A 472 -49.89 11.75 4.87
N PRO A 473 -49.37 13.00 4.90
CA PRO A 473 -47.93 13.20 5.05
C PRO A 473 -47.39 12.75 6.41
N LEU A 474 -48.20 12.86 7.47
CA LEU A 474 -47.81 12.41 8.81
C LEU A 474 -47.80 10.87 8.91
N HIS A 475 -48.74 10.22 8.25
CA HIS A 475 -48.79 8.75 8.15
C HIS A 475 -47.62 8.21 7.34
N GLU A 476 -47.32 8.79 6.17
CA GLU A 476 -46.18 8.39 5.35
C GLU A 476 -44.85 8.54 6.11
N GLU A 477 -44.68 9.64 6.84
CA GLU A 477 -43.48 9.85 7.65
C GLU A 477 -43.39 8.89 8.84
N ALA A 478 -44.50 8.62 9.53
CA ALA A 478 -44.54 7.66 10.62
C ALA A 478 -44.20 6.25 10.12
N THR A 479 -44.79 5.83 8.98
CA THR A 479 -44.46 4.55 8.34
C THR A 479 -42.99 4.47 7.94
N ARG A 480 -42.42 5.54 7.36
CA ARG A 480 -40.99 5.58 6.98
C ARG A 480 -40.08 5.42 8.20
N ARG A 481 -40.38 6.11 9.30
CA ARG A 481 -39.58 6.03 10.53
C ARG A 481 -39.71 4.68 11.23
N LEU A 482 -40.89 4.06 11.20
CA LEU A 482 -41.10 2.72 11.76
C LEU A 482 -40.23 1.64 11.09
N VAL A 483 -39.92 1.77 9.79
CA VAL A 483 -39.02 0.86 9.06
C VAL A 483 -37.57 0.92 9.57
N ALA A 484 -37.16 1.99 10.25
CA ALA A 484 -35.81 2.14 10.78
C ALA A 484 -35.55 1.33 12.07
N PHE A 485 -36.57 0.67 12.62
CA PHE A 485 -36.46 -0.16 13.82
C PHE A 485 -36.51 -1.65 13.46
N SER A 486 -35.79 -2.49 14.20
CA SER A 486 -35.68 -3.94 13.97
C SER A 486 -36.97 -4.68 14.31
N HIS A 487 -37.60 -4.33 15.44
CA HIS A 487 -38.89 -4.88 15.84
C HIS A 487 -39.78 -3.79 16.45
N VAL A 488 -41.00 -3.64 15.94
CA VAL A 488 -41.99 -2.73 16.51
C VAL A 488 -43.33 -3.43 16.68
N THR A 489 -43.89 -3.37 17.88
CA THR A 489 -45.29 -3.68 18.13
C THR A 489 -46.05 -2.38 18.35
N LEU A 490 -47.23 -2.25 17.76
CA LEU A 490 -48.09 -1.08 17.92
C LEU A 490 -49.45 -1.55 18.43
N GLU A 491 -49.83 -1.19 19.65
CA GLU A 491 -51.04 -1.66 20.32
C GLU A 491 -51.92 -0.51 20.78
N HIS A 492 -53.23 -0.72 20.66
CA HIS A 492 -54.21 0.18 21.23
C HIS A 492 -54.39 -0.12 22.73
N THR A 493 -54.29 0.90 23.58
CA THR A 493 -54.43 0.77 25.04
C THR A 493 -55.61 1.57 25.59
N SER A 494 -56.05 1.29 26.83
CA SER A 494 -57.09 2.09 27.49
C SER A 494 -56.52 3.43 27.97
N ARG A 495 -57.39 4.45 28.09
CA ARG A 495 -57.01 5.76 28.63
C ARG A 495 -56.38 5.70 30.01
N GLU A 496 -56.87 4.80 30.88
CA GLU A 496 -56.30 4.58 32.22
C GLU A 496 -54.84 4.11 32.15
N ASN A 497 -54.49 3.30 31.16
CA ASN A 497 -53.15 2.78 30.93
C ASN A 497 -52.24 3.74 30.15
N ASN A 498 -52.79 4.84 29.60
CA ASN A 498 -52.06 5.91 28.92
C ASN A 498 -52.02 7.22 29.72
N ALA A 499 -52.43 7.19 31.00
CA ALA A 499 -52.65 8.38 31.82
C ALA A 499 -51.42 9.30 31.95
N ALA A 500 -50.20 8.76 31.86
CA ALA A 500 -48.98 9.56 31.91
C ALA A 500 -48.81 10.45 30.66
N ALA A 501 -49.10 9.92 29.46
CA ALA A 501 -49.05 10.70 28.22
C ALA A 501 -50.19 11.73 28.17
N ASP A 502 -51.41 11.37 28.58
CA ASP A 502 -52.55 12.28 28.69
C ASP A 502 -52.29 13.42 29.69
N CYS A 503 -51.62 13.12 30.81
CA CYS A 503 -51.22 14.14 31.78
C CYS A 503 -50.29 15.19 31.15
N LEU A 504 -49.31 14.76 30.35
CA LEU A 504 -48.40 15.66 29.63
C LEU A 504 -49.12 16.53 28.60
N VAL A 505 -50.09 15.98 27.88
CA VAL A 505 -50.95 16.73 26.95
C VAL A 505 -51.70 17.84 27.70
N ASN A 506 -52.36 17.50 28.80
CA ASN A 506 -53.16 18.44 29.57
C ASN A 506 -52.31 19.55 30.21
N GLN A 507 -51.16 19.20 30.79
CA GLN A 507 -50.20 20.17 31.31
C GLN A 507 -49.72 21.14 30.23
N ALA A 508 -49.38 20.63 29.04
CA ALA A 508 -48.92 21.47 27.93
C ALA A 508 -50.02 22.39 27.40
N LEU A 509 -51.28 21.93 27.36
CA LEU A 509 -52.42 22.76 26.97
C LEU A 509 -52.71 23.86 27.99
N ASP A 510 -52.68 23.54 29.28
CA ASP A 510 -52.90 24.50 30.36
C ASP A 510 -51.79 25.56 30.42
N ALA A 511 -50.53 25.16 30.26
CA ALA A 511 -49.40 26.07 30.18
C ALA A 511 -49.53 27.05 29.00
N ALA A 512 -49.91 26.56 27.81
CA ALA A 512 -50.09 27.40 26.64
C ALA A 512 -51.26 28.39 26.76
N LEU A 513 -52.31 28.03 27.51
CA LEU A 513 -53.44 28.92 27.82
C LEU A 513 -53.06 30.01 28.81
N MET A 514 -52.18 29.73 29.77
CA MET A 514 -51.65 30.73 30.70
C MET A 514 -50.76 31.75 29.98
N ASP A 515 -49.88 31.32 29.07
CA ASP A 515 -49.02 32.20 28.27
C ASP A 515 -49.82 33.12 27.33
N ALA A 516 -50.93 32.64 26.75
CA ALA A 516 -51.78 33.44 25.87
C ALA A 516 -52.53 34.60 26.60
N THR A 517 -52.58 34.57 27.93
CA THR A 517 -53.24 35.61 28.74
C THR A 517 -52.29 36.72 29.21
N VAL A 518 -50.99 36.61 28.97
CA VAL A 518 -49.95 37.54 29.45
C VAL A 518 -49.09 38.06 28.29
N SER A 519 -49.59 39.01 27.49
CA SER A 519 -48.76 39.86 26.61
C SER A 519 -49.49 41.13 26.17
N PRO A 520 -49.01 42.35 26.55
CA PRO A 520 -49.45 43.62 25.96
C PRO A 520 -48.59 44.05 24.77
N SER A 521 -49.23 44.84 23.91
CA SER A 521 -48.80 45.40 22.63
C SER A 521 -47.55 46.29 22.65
N GLY A 522 -46.61 45.97 21.75
CA GLY A 522 -46.14 46.83 20.66
C GLY A 522 -45.23 48.04 20.99
N ASN A 523 -43.95 47.94 20.61
CA ASN A 523 -43.17 49.12 20.24
C ASN A 523 -42.36 48.85 18.96
N SER A 524 -42.54 49.73 17.99
CA SER A 524 -42.07 49.65 16.61
C SER A 524 -40.73 50.34 16.40
N GLY A 525 -39.78 49.61 15.82
CA GLY A 525 -38.86 50.00 14.73
C GLY A 525 -38.13 51.35 14.76
N LEU A 526 -36.82 51.29 15.00
CA LEU A 526 -35.83 52.32 14.69
C LEU A 526 -35.40 52.28 13.19
N HIS A 527 -35.34 53.48 12.60
CA HIS A 527 -34.31 54.05 11.71
C HIS A 527 -33.50 53.18 10.72
N HIS A 528 -33.72 53.45 9.42
CA HIS A 528 -32.64 53.80 8.46
C HIS A 528 -32.30 55.30 8.67
N GLY A 529 -31.09 55.84 8.58
CA GLY A 529 -29.89 55.49 7.85
C GLY A 529 -29.57 56.66 6.90
N GLU A 530 -28.57 57.50 7.22
CA GLU A 530 -27.71 58.28 6.31
C GLU A 530 -26.84 59.29 7.10
N GLY A 531 -25.53 59.29 6.86
CA GLY A 531 -24.54 60.22 7.42
C GLY A 531 -23.23 59.56 7.76
#